data_AF-A0A947Z139-F1
#
_entry.id   AF-A0A947Z139-F1
#
_cell.length_a   1.000
_cell.length_b   1.000
_cell.length_c   1.000
_cell.angle_alpha   90.00
_cell.angle_beta   90.00
_cell.angle_gamma   90.00
#
_symmetry.space_group_name_H-M   'P 1'
#
loop_
_entity.id
_entity.type
_entity.pdbx_description
1 polymer ?
#
loop_
_entity_poly.entity_id
_entity_poly.type
_entity_poly.pdbx_seq_one_letter_code
_entity_poly.pdbx_strand_id
1 'polypeptide(L)'
;YNFQDKVKPGDVLAFQGGGNFGDLYQLHQTHREDLIKKYPENRIIILPQSIFFESKTAFEQCATELRQHSNLHIFVRDEKSLESAQLMTDNCYLVPDMAHHLYSATVKPKNSGKRLLFKRLDKESTVENIDMQWHTKTDWDLLIKNELQTINFFRRLLGKSKKLNMDWLVMRAWLAYKNILIAKAEKFFLKHDFVITDRLHGHILASLLNTPNCVLDNSYGKNFNYVKAWTNPSPFVSLHTD
;
A
#
# COMPACT_ATOMS: atom_id res chain seq x y z
N TYR A 1 -8.40 -15.21 -8.07
CA TYR A 1 -9.79 -15.21 -7.57
C TYR A 1 -10.68 -15.30 -8.80
N ASN A 2 -11.54 -16.31 -8.94
CA ASN A 2 -12.47 -16.36 -10.06
C ASN A 2 -13.87 -15.98 -9.55
N PHE A 3 -14.10 -14.69 -9.33
CA PHE A 3 -15.43 -14.14 -9.06
C PHE A 3 -16.24 -13.98 -10.35
N GLN A 4 -15.64 -14.33 -11.50
CA GLN A 4 -16.10 -13.82 -12.79
C GLN A 4 -17.51 -14.29 -13.17
N ASP A 5 -17.97 -15.38 -12.57
CA ASP A 5 -19.28 -15.99 -12.87
C ASP A 5 -20.31 -15.72 -11.76
N LYS A 6 -20.00 -14.86 -10.78
CA LYS A 6 -20.86 -14.55 -9.63
C LYS A 6 -21.24 -13.08 -9.49
N VAL A 7 -20.62 -12.18 -10.25
CA VAL A 7 -20.93 -10.75 -10.23
C VAL A 7 -22.27 -10.53 -10.93
N LYS A 8 -23.20 -9.86 -10.24
CA LYS A 8 -24.53 -9.51 -10.74
C LYS A 8 -24.63 -8.02 -11.08
N PRO A 9 -25.57 -7.62 -11.95
CA PRO A 9 -25.92 -6.21 -12.11
C PRO A 9 -26.22 -5.57 -10.75
N GLY A 10 -25.65 -4.39 -10.50
CA GLY A 10 -25.79 -3.66 -9.23
C GLY A 10 -24.76 -4.00 -8.14
N ASP A 11 -23.99 -5.07 -8.29
CA ASP A 11 -22.85 -5.33 -7.39
C ASP A 11 -21.77 -4.25 -7.55
N VAL A 12 -21.05 -3.98 -6.46
CA VAL A 12 -19.90 -3.05 -6.45
C VAL A 12 -18.61 -3.85 -6.41
N LEU A 13 -17.72 -3.60 -7.37
CA LEU A 13 -16.40 -4.22 -7.40
C LEU A 13 -15.39 -3.27 -6.77
N ALA A 14 -14.77 -3.70 -5.67
CA ALA A 14 -13.71 -2.95 -5.00
C ALA A 14 -12.33 -3.56 -5.33
N PHE A 15 -11.45 -2.78 -5.94
CA PHE A 15 -10.09 -3.18 -6.21
C PHE A 15 -9.17 -2.72 -5.10
N GLN A 16 -8.25 -3.59 -4.69
CA GLN A 16 -7.27 -3.31 -3.66
C GLN A 16 -6.47 -2.04 -3.98
N GLY A 17 -6.23 -1.21 -2.97
CA GLY A 17 -5.32 -0.07 -3.05
C GLY A 17 -3.84 -0.47 -3.00
N GLY A 18 -2.95 0.51 -2.93
CA GLY A 18 -1.50 0.27 -2.86
C GLY A 18 -0.73 1.05 -3.92
N GLY A 19 0.23 0.42 -4.57
CA GLY A 19 1.00 1.05 -5.66
C GLY A 19 1.25 0.05 -6.76
N ASN A 20 0.18 -0.45 -7.37
CA ASN A 20 0.21 -1.43 -8.45
C ASN A 20 -0.62 -0.98 -9.66
N PHE A 21 -0.78 0.33 -9.82
CA PHE A 21 -1.48 0.95 -10.95
C PHE A 21 -0.43 1.60 -11.87
N GLY A 22 -0.11 0.91 -12.96
CA GLY A 22 1.06 1.23 -13.76
C GLY A 22 1.62 0.07 -14.57
N ASP A 23 2.52 0.40 -15.50
CA ASP A 23 3.22 -0.55 -16.38
C ASP A 23 4.33 -1.35 -15.67
N LEU A 24 4.84 -0.88 -14.53
CA LEU A 24 5.75 -1.66 -13.67
C LEU A 24 5.11 -2.96 -13.13
N TYR A 25 3.77 -3.02 -13.07
CA TYR A 25 3.02 -4.14 -12.53
C TYR A 25 2.02 -4.70 -13.54
N GLN A 26 2.51 -5.03 -14.74
CA GLN A 26 1.72 -5.47 -15.90
C GLN A 26 0.62 -6.49 -15.56
N LEU A 27 0.91 -7.53 -14.77
CA LEU A 27 -0.08 -8.55 -14.41
C LEU A 27 -1.28 -7.96 -13.64
N HIS A 28 -1.02 -7.05 -12.70
CA HIS A 28 -2.07 -6.38 -11.93
C HIS A 28 -2.83 -5.36 -12.79
N GLN A 29 -2.12 -4.68 -13.69
CA GLN A 29 -2.69 -3.72 -14.62
C GLN A 29 -3.64 -4.39 -15.62
N THR A 30 -3.18 -5.41 -16.33
CA THR A 30 -4.01 -6.15 -17.31
C THR A 30 -5.23 -6.77 -16.62
N HIS A 31 -5.07 -7.37 -15.45
CA HIS A 31 -6.20 -7.93 -14.73
C HIS A 31 -7.24 -6.87 -14.33
N ARG A 32 -6.79 -5.66 -13.96
CA ARG A 32 -7.68 -4.54 -13.65
C ARG A 32 -8.47 -4.09 -14.88
N GLU A 33 -7.79 -3.87 -15.99
CA GLU A 33 -8.40 -3.46 -17.27
C GLU A 33 -9.41 -4.50 -17.77
N ASP A 34 -9.07 -5.79 -17.71
CA ASP A 34 -9.95 -6.88 -18.08
C ASP A 34 -11.26 -6.87 -17.27
N LEU A 35 -11.17 -6.65 -15.95
CA LEU A 35 -12.35 -6.60 -15.09
C LEU A 35 -13.19 -5.35 -15.35
N ILE A 36 -12.56 -4.20 -15.64
CA ILE A 36 -13.28 -2.96 -15.96
C ILE A 36 -14.04 -3.12 -17.28
N LYS A 37 -13.40 -3.68 -18.31
CA LYS A 37 -14.05 -3.97 -19.60
C LYS A 37 -15.16 -5.00 -19.47
N LYS A 38 -14.99 -6.01 -18.62
CA LYS A 38 -15.95 -7.10 -18.44
C LYS A 38 -17.23 -6.68 -17.72
N TYR A 39 -17.19 -5.66 -16.86
CA TYR A 39 -18.33 -5.23 -16.04
C TYR A 39 -18.71 -3.75 -16.23
N PRO A 40 -19.07 -3.32 -17.46
CA PRO A 40 -19.24 -1.91 -17.79
C PRO A 40 -20.38 -1.20 -17.04
N GLU A 41 -21.40 -1.95 -16.61
CA GLU A 41 -22.58 -1.42 -15.91
C GLU A 41 -22.42 -1.43 -14.38
N ASN A 42 -21.41 -2.14 -13.85
CA ASN A 42 -21.21 -2.24 -12.42
C ASN A 42 -20.42 -1.03 -11.91
N ARG A 43 -20.68 -0.60 -10.67
CA ARG A 43 -19.80 0.36 -10.02
C ARG A 43 -18.46 -0.31 -9.74
N ILE A 44 -17.38 0.33 -10.16
CA ILE A 44 -16.02 -0.10 -9.86
C ILE A 44 -15.34 0.97 -9.00
N ILE A 45 -14.80 0.57 -7.86
CA ILE A 45 -14.06 1.42 -6.94
C ILE A 45 -12.62 0.92 -6.85
N ILE A 46 -11.68 1.74 -7.29
CA ILE A 46 -10.26 1.52 -7.04
C ILE A 46 -9.91 2.22 -5.73
N LEU A 47 -9.63 1.45 -4.68
CA LEU A 47 -9.19 1.97 -3.38
C LEU A 47 -7.85 2.71 -3.51
N PRO A 48 -7.44 3.54 -2.53
CA PRO A 48 -6.32 4.49 -2.66
C PRO A 48 -5.06 3.90 -3.30
N GLN A 49 -4.68 4.40 -4.46
CA GLN A 49 -3.50 3.98 -5.24
C GLN A 49 -2.49 5.10 -5.44
N SER A 50 -1.22 4.72 -5.61
CA SER A 50 -0.26 5.54 -6.37
C SER A 50 -0.25 5.04 -7.81
N ILE A 51 -0.40 5.96 -8.77
CA ILE A 51 -0.41 5.71 -10.21
C ILE A 51 0.96 6.12 -10.77
N PHE A 52 1.60 5.22 -11.52
CA PHE A 52 2.87 5.50 -12.17
C PHE A 52 2.99 4.72 -13.47
N PHE A 53 3.27 5.41 -14.56
CA PHE A 53 3.60 4.81 -15.85
C PHE A 53 4.94 5.36 -16.32
N GLU A 54 5.85 4.47 -16.70
CA GLU A 54 7.10 4.84 -17.37
C GLU A 54 6.84 5.20 -18.84
N SER A 55 5.95 4.47 -19.50
CA SER A 55 5.55 4.70 -20.89
C SER A 55 4.35 5.65 -20.96
N LYS A 56 4.58 6.84 -21.55
CA LYS A 56 3.52 7.80 -21.85
C LYS A 56 2.43 7.19 -22.75
N THR A 57 2.82 6.39 -23.74
CA THR A 57 1.87 5.72 -24.64
C THR A 57 1.01 4.71 -23.90
N ALA A 58 1.59 3.92 -22.98
CA ALA A 58 0.82 2.98 -22.17
C ALA A 58 -0.17 3.71 -21.24
N PHE A 59 0.24 4.85 -20.68
CA PHE A 59 -0.65 5.71 -19.91
C PHE A 59 -1.81 6.25 -20.74
N GLU A 60 -1.55 6.82 -21.93
CA GLU A 60 -2.57 7.38 -22.81
C GLU A 60 -3.59 6.33 -23.27
N GLN A 61 -3.11 5.11 -23.57
CA GLN A 61 -3.97 3.96 -23.89
C GLN A 61 -4.86 3.56 -22.70
N CYS A 62 -4.25 3.37 -21.53
CA CYS A 62 -4.97 3.03 -20.31
C CYS A 62 -6.02 4.10 -19.97
N ALA A 63 -5.65 5.38 -19.99
CA ALA A 63 -6.56 6.48 -19.71
C ALA A 63 -7.75 6.50 -20.67
N THR A 64 -7.49 6.32 -21.97
CA THR A 64 -8.55 6.25 -22.99
C THR A 64 -9.52 5.10 -22.74
N GLU A 65 -9.02 3.90 -22.40
CA GLU A 65 -9.87 2.74 -22.12
C GLU A 65 -10.68 2.92 -20.83
N LEU A 66 -10.05 3.38 -19.75
CA LEU A 66 -10.74 3.56 -18.47
C LEU A 66 -11.81 4.65 -18.53
N ARG A 67 -11.60 5.69 -19.35
CA ARG A 67 -12.55 6.78 -19.57
C ARG A 67 -13.89 6.31 -20.14
N GLN A 68 -13.91 5.15 -20.81
CA GLN A 68 -15.14 4.58 -21.37
C GLN A 68 -16.10 4.05 -20.29
N HIS A 69 -15.61 3.82 -19.07
CA HIS A 69 -16.41 3.26 -17.99
C HIS A 69 -17.08 4.36 -17.15
N SER A 70 -18.38 4.58 -17.37
CA SER A 70 -19.16 5.69 -16.77
C SER A 70 -19.23 5.69 -15.24
N ASN A 71 -19.12 4.53 -14.59
CA ASN A 71 -19.25 4.36 -13.13
C ASN A 71 -17.95 3.86 -12.48
N LEU A 72 -16.81 4.34 -12.99
CA LEU A 72 -15.47 4.04 -12.45
C LEU A 72 -15.04 5.14 -11.46
N HIS A 73 -14.81 4.77 -10.20
CA HIS A 73 -14.32 5.64 -9.15
C HIS A 73 -12.87 5.31 -8.81
N ILE A 74 -11.97 6.29 -8.86
CA ILE A 74 -10.55 6.10 -8.57
C ILE A 74 -10.16 6.94 -7.35
N PHE A 75 -9.77 6.26 -6.28
CA PHE A 75 -9.16 6.89 -5.13
C PHE A 75 -7.64 6.83 -5.28
N VAL A 76 -6.98 7.96 -5.06
CA VAL A 76 -5.53 8.10 -5.10
C VAL A 76 -5.02 8.72 -3.82
N ARG A 77 -3.73 8.50 -3.54
CA ARG A 77 -3.13 8.92 -2.27
C ARG A 77 -2.02 9.95 -2.38
N ASP A 78 -1.83 10.54 -3.55
CA ASP A 78 -0.86 11.61 -3.80
C ASP A 78 -1.30 12.49 -4.97
N GLU A 79 -0.86 13.76 -5.00
CA GLU A 79 -1.30 14.77 -5.99
C GLU A 79 -0.98 14.37 -7.43
N LYS A 80 0.22 13.84 -7.67
CA LYS A 80 0.66 13.38 -9.01
C LYS A 80 -0.25 12.26 -9.54
N SER A 81 -0.67 11.34 -8.65
CA SER A 81 -1.63 10.31 -9.01
C SER A 81 -3.02 10.87 -9.27
N LEU A 82 -3.41 11.98 -8.62
CA LEU A 82 -4.70 12.65 -8.88
C LEU A 82 -4.75 13.24 -10.28
N GLU A 83 -3.69 13.96 -10.68
CA GLU A 83 -3.55 14.48 -12.05
C GLU A 83 -3.70 13.36 -13.09
N SER A 84 -3.08 12.21 -12.82
CA SER A 84 -3.19 11.01 -13.66
C SER A 84 -4.61 10.44 -13.69
N ALA A 85 -5.26 10.31 -12.54
CA ALA A 85 -6.60 9.75 -12.42
C ALA A 85 -7.68 10.64 -13.06
N GLN A 86 -7.51 11.96 -13.04
CA GLN A 86 -8.41 12.92 -13.69
C GLN A 86 -8.49 12.73 -15.20
N LEU A 87 -7.46 12.14 -15.83
CA LEU A 87 -7.48 11.78 -17.25
C LEU A 87 -8.20 10.45 -17.50
N MET A 88 -8.35 9.60 -16.48
CA MET A 88 -8.96 8.27 -16.56
C MET A 88 -10.46 8.27 -16.23
N THR A 89 -10.92 9.14 -15.33
CA THR A 89 -12.34 9.25 -14.93
C THR A 89 -12.63 10.62 -14.33
N ASP A 90 -13.88 11.06 -14.39
CA ASP A 90 -14.34 12.26 -13.67
C ASP A 90 -14.55 11.98 -12.16
N ASN A 91 -14.72 10.72 -11.77
CA ASN A 91 -14.93 10.32 -10.37
C ASN A 91 -13.60 9.97 -9.69
N CYS A 92 -12.74 10.97 -9.50
CA CYS A 92 -11.44 10.81 -8.84
C CYS A 92 -11.41 11.51 -7.47
N TYR A 93 -10.71 10.91 -6.50
CA TYR A 93 -10.69 11.38 -5.11
C TYR A 93 -9.30 11.27 -4.51
N LEU A 94 -8.80 12.37 -3.94
CA LEU A 94 -7.56 12.39 -3.17
C LEU A 94 -7.84 12.10 -1.70
N VAL A 95 -7.33 10.98 -1.19
CA VAL A 95 -7.54 10.50 0.18
C VAL A 95 -6.27 9.88 0.74
N PRO A 96 -6.07 9.82 2.06
CA PRO A 96 -4.89 9.17 2.63
C PRO A 96 -4.88 7.67 2.35
N ASP A 97 -3.71 7.04 2.54
CA ASP A 97 -3.60 5.59 2.44
C ASP A 97 -4.49 4.88 3.47
N MET A 98 -5.05 3.74 3.09
CA MET A 98 -5.91 2.93 3.97
C MET A 98 -5.20 2.47 5.24
N ALA A 99 -3.87 2.41 5.27
CA ALA A 99 -3.10 2.09 6.46
C ALA A 99 -3.38 3.05 7.63
N HIS A 100 -3.84 4.28 7.37
CA HIS A 100 -4.29 5.19 8.44
C HIS A 100 -5.49 4.67 9.22
N HIS A 101 -6.24 3.69 8.70
CA HIS A 101 -7.28 2.99 9.45
C HIS A 101 -6.73 2.15 10.62
N LEU A 102 -5.42 1.88 10.65
CA LEU A 102 -4.75 1.21 11.77
C LEU A 102 -4.51 2.15 12.96
N TYR A 103 -4.92 3.42 12.88
CA TYR A 103 -4.79 4.35 13.99
C TYR A 103 -5.42 3.77 15.27
N SER A 104 -4.59 3.68 16.31
CA SER A 104 -4.96 3.19 17.63
C SER A 104 -4.53 4.24 18.67
N ALA A 105 -5.26 4.31 19.78
CA ALA A 105 -5.03 5.32 20.80
C ALA A 105 -3.59 5.30 21.33
N THR A 106 -3.03 6.50 21.48
CA THR A 106 -1.69 6.89 21.96
C THR A 106 -0.82 5.76 22.53
N VAL A 107 0.17 5.34 21.76
CA VAL A 107 1.30 4.61 22.29
C VAL A 107 2.30 5.58 22.90
N LYS A 108 2.74 5.34 24.14
CA LYS A 108 3.81 6.11 24.75
C LYS A 108 5.15 5.68 24.14
N PRO A 109 5.95 6.61 23.59
CA PRO A 109 7.31 6.30 23.16
C PRO A 109 8.12 5.74 24.33
N LYS A 110 8.90 4.70 24.08
CA LYS A 110 10.00 4.32 24.98
C LYS A 110 11.21 5.17 24.59
N ASN A 111 12.07 5.46 25.57
CA ASN A 111 13.34 6.16 25.33
C ASN A 111 14.46 5.13 25.39
N SER A 112 14.67 4.43 24.27
CA SER A 112 15.68 3.39 24.12
C SER A 112 17.03 3.91 23.61
N GLY A 113 17.06 5.12 23.05
CA GLY A 113 18.15 5.70 22.26
C GLY A 113 18.36 5.01 20.90
N LYS A 114 17.58 3.98 20.55
CA LYS A 114 17.83 3.15 19.37
C LYS A 114 17.17 3.73 18.14
N ARG A 115 17.83 3.56 17.00
CA ARG A 115 17.36 4.02 15.68
C ARG A 115 17.21 2.82 14.74
N LEU A 116 16.08 2.77 14.04
CA LEU A 116 15.75 1.72 13.07
C LEU A 116 15.99 2.22 11.65
N LEU A 117 16.77 1.48 10.87
CA LEU A 117 16.79 1.60 9.41
C LEU A 117 15.83 0.55 8.82
N PHE A 118 14.64 1.01 8.40
CA PHE A 118 13.60 0.18 7.81
C PHE A 118 13.60 0.36 6.29
N LYS A 119 14.41 -0.43 5.59
CA LYS A 119 14.82 -0.16 4.21
C LYS A 119 14.56 -1.35 3.30
N ARG A 120 14.17 -1.11 2.05
CA ARG A 120 14.11 -2.19 1.04
C ARG A 120 15.47 -2.88 0.90
N LEU A 121 15.40 -4.18 0.62
CA LEU A 121 16.58 -4.99 0.30
C LEU A 121 16.72 -5.26 -1.21
N ASP A 122 15.75 -4.81 -2.00
CA ASP A 122 15.70 -4.98 -3.46
C ASP A 122 16.27 -3.75 -4.20
N LYS A 123 16.29 -3.83 -5.53
CA LYS A 123 16.83 -2.78 -6.42
C LYS A 123 15.98 -1.49 -6.44
N GLU A 124 14.82 -1.46 -5.79
CA GLU A 124 13.99 -0.25 -5.71
C GLU A 124 14.48 0.72 -4.62
N SER A 125 15.42 0.29 -3.75
CA SER A 125 16.14 1.18 -2.84
C SER A 125 17.17 2.00 -3.62
N THR A 126 17.00 3.32 -3.71
CA THR A 126 17.91 4.22 -4.44
C THR A 126 18.99 4.88 -3.59
N VAL A 127 18.77 5.01 -2.28
CA VAL A 127 19.72 5.70 -1.38
C VAL A 127 20.74 4.70 -0.86
N GLU A 128 21.93 4.59 -1.47
CA GLU A 128 22.97 3.65 -1.04
C GLU A 128 23.70 4.12 0.24
N ASN A 129 24.03 5.42 0.29
CA ASN A 129 24.73 6.02 1.42
C ASN A 129 23.75 6.79 2.29
N ILE A 130 23.60 6.36 3.54
CA ILE A 130 22.78 7.04 4.53
C ILE A 130 23.74 7.54 5.60
N ASP A 131 24.00 8.85 5.66
CA ASP A 131 24.85 9.46 6.69
C ASP A 131 24.09 9.70 8.00
N MET A 132 23.40 8.67 8.48
CA MET A 132 22.69 8.69 9.75
C MET A 132 23.01 7.41 10.50
N GLN A 133 23.34 7.50 11.78
CA GLN A 133 23.58 6.31 12.59
C GLN A 133 22.29 5.49 12.78
N TRP A 134 22.37 4.17 12.63
CA TRP A 134 21.31 3.21 12.98
C TRP A 134 21.84 2.09 13.87
N HIS A 135 20.94 1.47 14.63
CA HIS A 135 21.25 0.35 15.53
C HIS A 135 20.69 -0.98 15.02
N THR A 136 19.63 -0.92 14.21
CA THR A 136 18.96 -2.10 13.68
C THR A 136 18.57 -1.82 12.25
N LYS A 137 18.77 -2.80 11.36
CA LYS A 137 18.39 -2.73 9.94
C LYS A 137 17.46 -3.88 9.62
N THR A 138 16.33 -3.61 8.96
CA THR A 138 15.39 -4.66 8.53
C THR A 138 14.48 -4.18 7.40
N ASP A 139 13.60 -5.07 6.96
CA ASP A 139 12.52 -4.85 5.98
C ASP A 139 11.31 -5.72 6.36
N TRP A 140 10.17 -5.55 5.69
CA TRP A 140 8.98 -6.37 5.92
C TRP A 140 9.26 -7.87 5.80
N ASP A 141 9.93 -8.30 4.73
CA ASP A 141 10.20 -9.70 4.46
C ASP A 141 11.05 -10.37 5.55
N LEU A 142 11.99 -9.62 6.13
CA LEU A 142 12.79 -10.10 7.26
C LEU A 142 11.99 -10.10 8.56
N LEU A 143 11.19 -9.07 8.80
CA LEU A 143 10.39 -8.92 10.00
C LEU A 143 9.35 -10.04 10.14
N ILE A 144 8.75 -10.48 9.02
CA ILE A 144 7.71 -11.52 8.98
C ILE A 144 8.24 -12.90 8.52
N LYS A 145 9.57 -13.07 8.40
CA LYS A 145 10.18 -14.27 7.83
C LYS A 145 9.67 -15.57 8.45
N ASN A 146 9.50 -15.61 9.77
CA ASN A 146 9.03 -16.77 10.50
C ASN A 146 7.53 -17.02 10.30
N GLU A 147 6.78 -15.99 9.94
CA GLU A 147 5.35 -16.02 9.72
C GLU A 147 4.99 -16.35 8.26
N LEU A 148 5.95 -16.30 7.33
CA LEU A 148 5.72 -16.60 5.91
C LEU A 148 5.15 -18.01 5.68
N GLN A 149 5.54 -18.99 6.49
CA GLN A 149 4.99 -20.34 6.42
C GLN A 149 3.51 -20.36 6.76
N THR A 150 3.13 -19.70 7.85
CA THR A 150 1.73 -19.55 8.30
C THR A 150 0.90 -18.75 7.30
N ILE A 151 1.43 -17.65 6.76
CA ILE A 151 0.78 -16.85 5.72
C ILE A 151 0.53 -17.71 4.47
N ASN A 152 1.53 -18.48 4.04
CA ASN A 152 1.37 -19.38 2.91
C ASN A 152 0.39 -20.52 3.18
N PHE A 153 0.32 -21.00 4.43
CA PHE A 153 -0.67 -21.97 4.86
C PHE A 153 -2.09 -21.40 4.74
N PHE A 154 -2.35 -20.20 5.28
CA PHE A 154 -3.63 -19.50 5.11
C PHE A 154 -3.98 -19.29 3.64
N ARG A 155 -3.02 -18.88 2.80
CA ARG A 155 -3.23 -18.71 1.36
C ARG A 155 -3.67 -20.00 0.67
N ARG A 156 -3.01 -21.12 0.99
CA ARG A 156 -3.35 -22.45 0.45
C ARG A 156 -4.72 -22.92 0.97
N LEU A 157 -4.98 -22.77 2.27
CA LEU A 157 -6.26 -23.13 2.87
C LEU A 157 -7.41 -22.35 2.25
N LEU A 158 -7.27 -21.03 2.09
CA LEU A 158 -8.30 -20.19 1.49
C LEU A 158 -8.60 -20.60 0.04
N GLY A 159 -7.58 -21.06 -0.71
CA GLY A 159 -7.77 -21.63 -2.04
C GLY A 159 -8.59 -22.92 -2.03
N LYS A 160 -8.37 -23.81 -1.05
CA LYS A 160 -9.09 -25.09 -0.92
C LYS A 160 -10.49 -24.92 -0.34
N SER A 161 -10.65 -24.11 0.69
CA SER A 161 -11.92 -23.90 1.41
C SER A 161 -13.00 -23.27 0.53
N LYS A 162 -12.61 -22.52 -0.51
CA LYS A 162 -13.53 -21.99 -1.52
C LYS A 162 -14.28 -23.07 -2.28
N LYS A 163 -13.66 -24.24 -2.53
CA LYS A 163 -14.36 -25.37 -3.16
C LYS A 163 -15.44 -25.97 -2.26
N LEU A 164 -15.34 -25.73 -0.95
CA LEU A 164 -16.23 -26.27 0.09
C LEU A 164 -17.18 -25.21 0.67
N ASN A 165 -17.19 -23.97 0.13
CA ASN A 165 -17.94 -22.82 0.68
C ASN A 165 -17.66 -22.52 2.18
N MET A 166 -16.46 -22.85 2.67
CA MET A 166 -16.01 -22.61 4.06
C MET A 166 -14.96 -21.49 4.17
N ASP A 167 -14.79 -20.70 3.13
CA ASP A 167 -13.79 -19.64 3.06
C ASP A 167 -14.01 -18.52 4.08
N TRP A 168 -15.25 -18.28 4.51
CA TRP A 168 -15.55 -17.31 5.56
C TRP A 168 -14.89 -17.65 6.91
N LEU A 169 -14.79 -18.94 7.27
CA LEU A 169 -14.11 -19.39 8.50
C LEU A 169 -12.61 -19.13 8.41
N VAL A 170 -12.01 -19.50 7.29
CA VAL A 170 -10.58 -19.26 7.01
C VAL A 170 -10.31 -17.76 7.01
N MET A 171 -11.22 -16.95 6.45
CA MET A 171 -11.12 -15.49 6.44
C MET A 171 -11.19 -14.91 7.85
N ARG A 172 -12.09 -15.38 8.72
CA ARG A 172 -12.15 -14.95 10.13
C ARG A 172 -10.85 -15.26 10.86
N ALA A 173 -10.32 -16.47 10.70
CA ALA A 173 -9.05 -16.87 11.29
C ALA A 173 -7.88 -16.02 10.74
N TRP A 174 -7.87 -15.73 9.44
CA TRP A 174 -6.90 -14.85 8.81
C TRP A 174 -6.97 -13.42 9.37
N LEU A 175 -8.17 -12.86 9.55
CA LEU A 175 -8.35 -11.53 10.13
C LEU A 175 -7.83 -11.44 11.57
N ALA A 176 -8.05 -12.48 12.38
CA ALA A 176 -7.47 -12.57 13.72
C ALA A 176 -5.94 -12.66 13.66
N TYR A 177 -5.38 -13.50 12.77
CA TYR A 177 -3.94 -13.65 12.60
C TYR A 177 -3.26 -12.37 12.09
N LYS A 178 -3.91 -11.65 11.17
CA LYS A 178 -3.46 -10.34 10.67
C LYS A 178 -3.24 -9.36 11.82
N ASN A 179 -4.13 -9.32 12.81
CA ASN A 179 -3.97 -8.43 13.97
C ASN A 179 -2.73 -8.81 14.81
N ILE A 180 -2.36 -10.09 14.87
CA ILE A 180 -1.11 -10.53 15.52
C ILE A 180 0.11 -10.02 14.75
N LEU A 181 0.08 -10.06 13.41
CA LEU A 181 1.16 -9.53 12.57
C LEU A 181 1.33 -8.01 12.74
N ILE A 182 0.23 -7.27 12.78
CA ILE A 182 0.23 -5.82 13.02
C ILE A 182 0.81 -5.52 14.40
N ALA A 183 0.32 -6.18 15.46
CA ALA A 183 0.83 -5.98 16.81
C ALA A 183 2.31 -6.36 16.95
N LYS A 184 2.80 -7.36 16.19
CA LYS A 184 4.22 -7.70 16.11
C LYS A 184 5.03 -6.55 15.50
N ALA A 185 4.56 -5.98 14.40
CA ALA A 185 5.21 -4.85 13.74
C ALA A 185 5.24 -3.61 14.64
N GLU A 186 4.13 -3.26 15.26
CA GLU A 186 4.05 -2.16 16.23
C GLU A 186 5.05 -2.34 17.37
N LYS A 187 5.03 -3.50 18.03
CA LYS A 187 5.98 -3.85 19.11
C LYS A 187 7.43 -3.79 18.67
N PHE A 188 7.72 -4.06 17.39
CA PHE A 188 9.06 -3.97 16.85
C PHE A 188 9.47 -2.51 16.63
N PHE A 189 8.62 -1.70 16.01
CA PHE A 189 8.87 -0.27 15.78
C PHE A 189 9.09 0.46 17.11
N LEU A 190 8.25 0.21 18.12
CA LEU A 190 8.30 0.81 19.46
C LEU A 190 9.55 0.47 20.30
N LYS A 191 10.43 -0.40 19.81
CA LYS A 191 11.77 -0.63 20.42
C LYS A 191 12.79 0.43 20.01
N HIS A 192 12.41 1.33 19.11
CA HIS A 192 13.27 2.35 18.54
C HIS A 192 12.58 3.70 18.70
N ASP A 193 13.39 4.74 18.87
CA ASP A 193 12.92 6.10 19.14
C ASP A 193 12.93 6.94 17.85
N PHE A 194 13.54 6.40 16.78
CA PHE A 194 13.64 7.04 15.48
C PHE A 194 13.64 6.00 14.37
N VAL A 195 12.95 6.27 13.26
CA VAL A 195 12.88 5.40 12.08
C VAL A 195 13.41 6.11 10.84
N ILE A 196 14.37 5.52 10.14
CA ILE A 196 14.82 5.95 8.81
C ILE A 196 14.25 4.95 7.81
N THR A 197 13.55 5.40 6.75
CA THR A 197 12.86 4.46 5.86
C THR A 197 12.66 4.96 4.44
N ASP A 198 12.85 4.07 3.46
CA ASP A 198 12.44 4.22 2.05
C ASP A 198 11.12 3.48 1.75
N ARG A 199 10.47 2.92 2.77
CA ARG A 199 9.18 2.22 2.67
C ARG A 199 8.07 3.18 3.11
N LEU A 200 7.16 3.50 2.20
CA LEU A 200 5.96 4.30 2.52
C LEU A 200 5.21 3.77 3.76
N HIS A 201 4.96 2.46 3.86
CA HIS A 201 4.28 1.88 5.01
C HIS A 201 5.15 1.85 6.29
N GLY A 202 6.48 1.91 6.16
CA GLY A 202 7.37 2.12 7.30
C GLY A 202 7.18 3.53 7.87
N HIS A 203 7.10 4.54 7.00
CA HIS A 203 6.79 5.92 7.36
C HIS A 203 5.39 6.06 7.99
N ILE A 204 4.35 5.50 7.36
CA ILE A 204 2.98 5.59 7.88
C ILE A 204 2.89 4.92 9.26
N LEU A 205 3.46 3.71 9.43
CA LEU A 205 3.43 3.03 10.72
C LEU A 205 4.18 3.81 11.81
N ALA A 206 5.36 4.35 11.50
CA ALA A 206 6.09 5.20 12.45
C ALA A 206 5.26 6.43 12.86
N SER A 207 4.59 7.06 11.90
CA SER A 207 3.71 8.21 12.13
C SER A 207 2.49 7.85 13.00
N LEU A 208 1.85 6.71 12.74
CA LEU A 208 0.72 6.21 13.57
C LEU A 208 1.16 5.92 15.02
N LEU A 209 2.41 5.54 15.22
CA LEU A 209 3.01 5.27 16.53
C LEU A 209 3.63 6.51 17.18
N ASN A 210 3.47 7.70 16.60
CA ASN A 210 4.13 8.95 17.02
C ASN A 210 5.66 8.79 17.20
N THR A 211 6.28 7.95 16.36
CA THR A 211 7.72 7.73 16.37
C THR A 211 8.35 8.66 15.32
N PRO A 212 9.25 9.58 15.73
CA PRO A 212 10.00 10.42 14.80
C PRO A 212 10.61 9.59 13.67
N ASN A 213 10.50 10.07 12.43
CA ASN A 213 10.99 9.36 11.28
C ASN A 213 11.54 10.26 10.17
N CYS A 214 12.59 9.77 9.52
CA CYS A 214 13.18 10.35 8.35
C CYS A 214 12.84 9.50 7.12
N VAL A 215 12.14 10.10 6.17
CA VAL A 215 11.72 9.45 4.94
C VAL A 215 12.78 9.66 3.88
N LEU A 216 13.22 8.55 3.27
CA LEU A 216 14.06 8.52 2.09
C LEU A 216 13.13 8.41 0.88
N ASP A 217 13.45 9.14 -0.19
CA ASP A 217 12.68 8.97 -1.42
C ASP A 217 13.00 7.64 -2.10
N ASN A 218 12.10 7.21 -2.98
CA ASN A 218 12.36 6.12 -3.89
C ASN A 218 12.62 6.63 -5.31
N SER A 219 12.91 5.72 -6.24
CA SER A 219 13.33 6.02 -7.62
C SER A 219 12.40 6.93 -8.44
N TYR A 220 11.16 7.16 -8.03
CA TYR A 220 10.17 7.90 -8.83
C TYR A 220 9.41 8.97 -8.04
N GLY A 221 9.88 9.37 -6.85
CA GLY A 221 9.30 10.47 -6.07
C GLY A 221 8.12 10.09 -5.17
N LYS A 222 7.79 8.80 -5.08
CA LYS A 222 6.51 8.34 -4.52
C LYS A 222 6.37 8.63 -3.03
N ASN A 223 7.44 8.42 -2.28
CA ASN A 223 7.40 8.60 -0.83
C ASN A 223 7.24 10.09 -0.51
N PHE A 224 7.99 10.95 -1.19
CA PHE A 224 7.92 12.39 -0.98
C PHE A 224 6.58 12.96 -1.44
N ASN A 225 6.03 12.50 -2.55
CA ASN A 225 4.69 12.89 -3.00
C ASN A 225 3.62 12.59 -1.93
N TYR A 226 3.71 11.43 -1.27
CA TYR A 226 2.80 11.10 -0.18
C TYR A 226 3.02 11.99 1.06
N VAL A 227 4.28 12.18 1.47
CA VAL A 227 4.60 13.02 2.63
C VAL A 227 4.08 14.44 2.42
N LYS A 228 4.34 15.03 1.25
CA LYS A 228 3.86 16.36 0.87
C LYS A 228 2.33 16.48 1.01
N ALA A 229 1.59 15.46 0.57
CA ALA A 229 0.13 15.48 0.57
C ALA A 229 -0.47 15.33 1.99
N TRP A 230 0.16 14.55 2.89
CA TRP A 230 -0.52 14.11 4.12
C TRP A 230 0.23 14.32 5.43
N THR A 231 1.57 14.29 5.43
CA THR A 231 2.33 14.19 6.69
C THR A 231 3.42 15.26 6.87
N ASN A 232 3.68 16.09 5.86
CA ASN A 232 4.64 17.20 5.92
C ASN A 232 4.40 18.19 7.08
N PRO A 233 3.15 18.49 7.50
CA PRO A 233 2.92 19.36 8.67
C PRO A 233 3.29 18.72 10.02
N SER A 234 3.57 17.41 10.06
CA SER A 234 3.82 16.68 11.31
C SER A 234 5.21 16.96 11.88
N PRO A 235 5.34 17.27 13.18
CA PRO A 235 6.65 17.47 13.82
C PRO A 235 7.46 16.17 13.93
N PHE A 236 6.85 15.02 13.66
CA PHE A 236 7.51 13.71 13.71
C PHE A 236 8.13 13.29 12.39
N VAL A 237 7.99 14.08 11.32
CA VAL A 237 8.34 13.67 9.96
C VAL A 237 9.40 14.61 9.41
N SER A 238 10.53 14.06 9.00
CA SER A 238 11.55 14.76 8.23
C SER A 238 11.80 14.04 6.90
N LEU A 239 12.21 14.80 5.89
CA LEU A 239 12.69 14.24 4.61
C LEU A 239 14.21 14.20 4.63
N HIS A 240 14.80 13.14 4.05
CA HIS A 240 16.22 13.12 3.76
C HIS A 240 16.46 13.80 2.42
N THR A 241 17.04 14.99 2.46
CA THR A 241 17.56 15.68 1.27
C THR A 241 19.06 15.45 1.23
N ASP A 242 19.58 14.94 0.12
CA ASP A 242 21.03 14.87 -0.15
C ASP A 242 21.69 16.26 -0.11
#